data_AF-A0AAW0X4W1-F1
#
_entry.id   AF-A0AAW0X4W1-F1
#
_cell.length_a   1.000
_cell.length_b   1.000
_cell.length_c   1.000
_cell.angle_alpha   90.00
_cell.angle_beta   90.00
_cell.angle_gamma   90.00
#
_symmetry.space_group_name_H-M   'P 1'
#
loop_
_entity.id
_entity.type
_entity.pdbx_description
1 polymer ?
#
loop_
_entity_poly.entity_id
_entity_poly.type
_entity_poly.pdbx_seq_one_letter_code
_entity_poly.pdbx_strand_id
1 'polypeptide(L)'
;MECLTLRERRREADLVHDQPEIELHQEVKVLERSRAQLEKVLLEAVSHLRVLHDAKQRLQDDLKDKRAALEVDKRQEALTEHSSQISFKPDPLRVP
;
A
#
# COMPACT_ATOMS: atom_id res chain seq x y z
N MET A 1 25.13 12.56 -21.06
CA MET A 1 26.44 12.44 -20.37
C MET A 1 27.60 12.36 -21.34
N GLU A 2 27.55 11.48 -22.34
CA GLU A 2 28.63 11.30 -23.34
C GLU A 2 29.10 12.61 -23.98
N CYS A 3 28.17 13.51 -24.34
CA CYS A 3 28.50 14.82 -24.89
C CYS A 3 29.30 15.73 -23.93
N LEU A 4 28.96 15.76 -22.63
CA LEU A 4 29.72 16.53 -21.64
C LEU A 4 31.13 15.97 -21.47
N THR A 5 31.24 14.65 -21.32
CA THR A 5 32.54 13.97 -21.19
C THR A 5 33.44 14.14 -22.42
N LEU A 6 32.88 14.32 -23.62
CA LEU A 6 33.65 14.60 -24.83
C LEU A 6 34.11 16.07 -24.90
N ARG A 7 33.33 17.00 -24.35
CA ARG A 7 33.66 18.44 -24.31
C ARG A 7 34.69 18.76 -23.23
N GLU A 8 34.56 18.15 -22.06
CA GLU A 8 35.53 18.26 -20.95
C GLU A 8 36.94 17.76 -21.31
N ARG A 9 37.08 16.97 -22.40
CA ARG A 9 38.36 16.46 -22.91
C ARG A 9 39.07 17.41 -23.87
N ARG A 10 38.47 18.55 -24.25
CA ARG A 10 39.10 19.56 -25.12
C ARG A 10 40.23 20.28 -24.37
N ARG A 11 41.29 20.68 -25.07
CA ARG A 11 42.51 21.27 -24.46
C ARG A 11 42.55 22.79 -24.63
N GLU A 12 43.01 23.47 -23.59
CA GLU A 12 43.41 24.90 -23.52
C GLU A 12 42.57 25.87 -24.35
N ALA A 13 42.93 26.16 -25.62
CA ALA A 13 42.25 27.15 -26.45
C ALA A 13 40.84 26.71 -26.93
N ASP A 14 40.58 25.39 -26.99
CA ASP A 14 39.29 24.82 -27.43
C ASP A 14 38.32 24.55 -26.27
N LEU A 15 38.76 24.76 -25.03
CA LEU A 15 37.90 24.68 -23.84
C LEU A 15 37.11 25.98 -23.69
N VAL A 16 36.02 26.07 -24.44
CA VAL A 16 35.12 27.22 -24.42
C VAL A 16 33.79 26.79 -23.78
N HIS A 17 33.41 27.44 -22.68
CA HIS A 17 32.08 27.34 -22.09
C HIS A 17 31.05 28.07 -22.95
N ASP A 18 30.79 27.50 -24.12
CA ASP A 18 29.82 28.01 -25.08
C ASP A 18 28.38 27.66 -24.68
N GLN A 19 27.42 28.24 -25.38
CA GLN A 19 26.00 28.03 -25.10
C GLN A 19 25.61 26.54 -25.04
N PRO A 20 26.03 25.66 -25.97
CA PRO A 20 25.76 24.22 -25.88
C PRO A 20 26.22 23.57 -24.57
N GLU A 21 27.37 23.96 -24.03
CA GLU A 21 27.87 23.40 -22.78
C GLU A 21 27.04 23.84 -21.57
N ILE A 22 26.60 25.09 -21.55
CA ILE A 22 25.71 25.63 -20.50
C ILE A 22 24.37 24.90 -20.54
N GLU A 23 23.77 24.74 -21.72
CA GLU A 23 22.48 24.05 -21.89
C GLU A 23 22.58 22.58 -21.48
N LEU A 24 23.65 21.86 -21.87
CA LEU A 24 23.87 20.47 -21.47
C LEU A 24 23.92 20.30 -19.94
N HIS A 25 24.57 21.22 -19.21
CA HIS A 25 24.58 21.19 -17.74
C HIS A 25 23.19 21.50 -17.15
N GLN A 26 22.42 22.40 -17.77
CA GLN A 26 21.05 22.68 -17.35
C GLN A 26 20.15 21.47 -17.56
N GLU A 27 20.26 20.79 -18.70
CA GLU A 27 19.53 19.55 -18.99
C GLU A 27 19.82 18.47 -17.95
N VAL A 28 21.10 18.25 -17.60
CA VAL A 28 21.48 17.29 -16.54
C VAL A 28 20.80 17.65 -15.22
N LYS A 29 20.83 18.92 -14.80
CA LYS A 29 20.15 19.38 -13.58
C LYS A 29 18.63 19.21 -13.64
N VAL A 30 18.01 19.35 -14.81
CA VAL A 30 16.57 19.11 -14.99
C VAL A 30 16.26 17.62 -14.88
N LEU A 31 17.08 16.76 -15.50
CA LEU A 31 16.93 15.31 -15.44
C LEU A 31 17.11 14.78 -14.01
N GLU A 32 18.12 15.25 -13.29
CA GLU A 32 18.35 14.87 -11.88
C GLU A 32 17.18 15.29 -10.99
N ARG A 33 16.65 16.51 -11.15
CA ARG A 33 15.46 16.96 -10.42
C ARG A 33 14.23 16.11 -10.76
N SER A 34 14.05 15.79 -12.04
CA SER A 34 12.92 14.97 -12.51
C SER A 34 13.02 13.56 -11.92
N ARG A 35 14.21 12.97 -11.93
CA ARG A 35 14.48 11.67 -11.31
C ARG A 35 14.18 11.69 -9.81
N ALA A 36 14.69 12.67 -9.07
CA ALA A 36 14.45 12.78 -7.63
C ALA A 36 12.94 12.92 -7.30
N GLN A 37 12.21 13.68 -8.13
CA GLN A 37 10.76 13.81 -7.98
C GLN A 37 10.03 12.49 -8.23
N LEU A 38 10.43 11.73 -9.26
CA LEU A 38 9.86 10.42 -9.55
C LEU A 38 10.15 9.41 -8.44
N GLU A 39 11.39 9.40 -7.92
CA GLU A 39 11.77 8.54 -6.79
C GLU A 39 10.93 8.85 -5.53
N LYS A 40 10.69 10.14 -5.24
CA LYS A 40 9.83 10.56 -4.14
C LYS A 40 8.39 10.06 -4.32
N VAL A 41 7.80 10.28 -5.49
CA VAL A 41 6.43 9.85 -5.79
C VAL A 41 6.30 8.32 -5.72
N LEU A 42 7.32 7.58 -6.18
CA LEU A 42 7.35 6.14 -6.08
C LEU A 42 7.32 5.67 -4.62
N LEU A 43 8.13 6.27 -3.75
CA LEU A 43 8.16 5.93 -2.32
C LEU A 43 6.82 6.23 -1.64
N GLU A 44 6.21 7.37 -1.96
CA GLU A 44 4.87 7.73 -1.46
C GLU A 44 3.81 6.72 -1.93
N ALA A 45 3.83 6.33 -3.21
CA ALA A 45 2.90 5.35 -3.76
C ALA A 45 3.05 3.96 -3.12
N VAL A 46 4.29 3.51 -2.88
CA VAL A 46 4.56 2.25 -2.17
C VAL A 46 4.05 2.29 -0.74
N SER A 47 4.23 3.42 -0.05
CA SER A 47 3.68 3.63 1.30
C SER A 47 2.15 3.55 1.31
N HIS A 48 1.49 4.24 0.37
CA HIS A 48 0.03 4.19 0.23
C HIS A 48 -0.47 2.77 -0.07
N LEU A 49 0.21 2.02 -0.94
CA LEU A 49 -0.13 0.63 -1.23
C LEU A 49 -0.07 -0.25 0.02
N ARG A 50 0.96 -0.07 0.85
CA ARG A 50 1.09 -0.80 2.12
C ARG A 50 -0.08 -0.50 3.06
N VAL A 51 -0.42 0.77 3.24
CA VAL A 51 -1.55 1.19 4.10
C VAL A 51 -2.87 0.60 3.59
N LEU A 52 -3.11 0.66 2.28
CA LEU A 52 -4.31 0.09 1.67
C LEU A 52 -4.37 -1.43 1.81
N HIS A 53 -3.23 -2.11 1.67
CA HIS A 53 -3.13 -3.55 1.88
C HIS A 53 -3.49 -3.93 3.32
N ASP A 54 -2.93 -3.22 4.31
CA ASP A 54 -3.23 -3.46 5.73
C ASP A 54 -4.70 -3.19 6.05
N ALA A 55 -5.28 -2.12 5.50
CA ALA A 55 -6.69 -1.82 5.67
C ALA A 55 -7.59 -2.90 5.06
N LYS A 56 -7.24 -3.39 3.86
CA LYS A 56 -7.95 -4.50 3.21
C LYS A 56 -7.90 -5.77 4.06
N GLN A 57 -6.74 -6.13 4.59
CA GLN A 57 -6.59 -7.32 5.42
C GLN A 57 -7.49 -7.24 6.67
N ARG A 58 -7.47 -6.10 7.38
CA ARG A 58 -8.33 -5.88 8.55
C ARG A 58 -9.82 -6.02 8.22
N LEU A 59 -10.26 -5.49 7.07
CA LEU A 59 -11.65 -5.64 6.62
C LEU A 59 -11.99 -7.10 6.29
N GLN A 60 -11.05 -7.85 5.71
CA GLN A 60 -11.26 -9.27 5.44
C GLN A 60 -11.39 -10.09 6.72
N ASP A 61 -10.59 -9.77 7.74
CA ASP A 61 -10.64 -10.42 9.05
C ASP A 61 -11.96 -10.10 9.77
N ASP A 62 -12.36 -8.84 9.84
CA ASP A 62 -13.65 -8.41 10.43
C ASP A 62 -14.84 -9.06 9.70
N LEU A 63 -14.78 -9.15 8.38
CA LEU A 63 -15.84 -9.79 7.59
C LEU A 63 -15.91 -11.30 7.86
N LYS A 64 -14.77 -11.96 8.07
CA LYS A 64 -14.72 -13.38 8.46
C LYS A 64 -15.36 -13.57 9.83
N ASP A 65 -15.05 -12.72 10.79
CA ASP A 65 -15.60 -12.79 12.14
C ASP A 65 -17.12 -12.53 12.14
N LYS A 66 -17.58 -11.53 11.38
CA LYS A 66 -19.02 -11.25 11.19
C LYS A 66 -19.75 -12.42 10.55
N ARG A 67 -19.14 -13.11 9.58
CA ARG A 67 -19.72 -14.32 8.98
C ARG A 67 -19.81 -15.45 10.01
N ALA A 68 -18.78 -15.65 10.82
CA ALA A 68 -18.81 -16.67 11.87
C ALA A 68 -19.90 -16.39 12.90
N ALA A 69 -20.02 -15.14 13.37
CA ALA A 69 -21.07 -14.72 14.29
C ALA A 69 -22.47 -14.93 13.69
N LEU A 70 -22.69 -14.51 12.44
CA LEU A 70 -23.97 -14.70 11.75
C LEU A 70 -24.36 -16.19 11.62
N GLU A 71 -23.40 -17.07 11.37
CA GLU A 71 -23.68 -18.51 11.31
C GLU A 71 -24.03 -19.10 12.69
N VAL A 72 -23.48 -18.55 13.78
CA VAL A 72 -23.92 -18.89 15.14
C VAL A 72 -25.35 -18.40 15.38
N ASP A 73 -25.65 -17.15 15.02
CA ASP A 73 -26.99 -16.57 15.21
C ASP A 73 -28.06 -17.35 14.45
N LYS A 74 -27.80 -17.71 13.18
CA LYS A 74 -28.70 -18.54 12.38
C LYS A 74 -28.92 -19.92 12.98
N ARG A 75 -27.88 -20.54 13.54
CA ARG A 75 -28.01 -21.83 14.22
C ARG A 75 -28.88 -21.68 15.45
N GLN A 76 -28.70 -20.61 16.23
CA GLN A 76 -29.52 -20.34 17.41
C GLN A 76 -30.98 -20.07 17.04
N GLU A 77 -31.23 -19.29 15.99
CA GLU A 77 -32.57 -19.01 15.47
C GLU A 77 -33.30 -20.29 15.06
N ALA A 78 -32.58 -21.26 14.47
CA ALA A 78 -33.13 -22.54 14.05
C ALA A 78 -33.38 -23.54 15.21
N LEU A 79 -32.95 -23.22 16.45
CA LEU A 79 -33.18 -24.11 17.59
C LEU A 79 -34.65 -24.09 18.02
N THR A 80 -35.18 -25.30 18.20
CA THR A 80 -36.49 -25.56 18.80
C THR A 80 -36.34 -26.42 20.06
N GLU A 81 -37.40 -26.53 20.86
CA GLU A 81 -37.47 -27.36 22.07
C GLU A 81 -37.14 -28.86 21.84
N HIS A 82 -37.13 -29.33 20.59
CA HIS A 82 -36.80 -30.70 20.21
C HIS A 82 -35.37 -30.89 19.67
N SER A 83 -34.54 -29.85 19.67
CA SER A 83 -33.20 -29.92 19.08
C SER A 83 -32.25 -30.79 19.92
N SER A 84 -31.58 -31.75 19.28
CA SER A 84 -30.88 -32.89 19.93
C SER A 84 -29.58 -32.54 20.69
N GLN A 85 -29.27 -31.27 20.90
CA GLN A 85 -28.06 -30.80 21.59
C GLN A 85 -28.34 -29.73 22.65
N ILE A 86 -29.61 -29.44 22.94
CA ILE A 86 -30.01 -28.50 23.98
C ILE A 86 -31.03 -29.14 24.91
N SER A 87 -30.99 -28.79 26.19
CA SER A 87 -32.01 -29.18 27.16
C SER A 87 -32.97 -28.00 27.34
N PHE A 88 -34.24 -28.18 26.98
CA PHE A 88 -35.27 -27.21 27.35
C PHE A 88 -35.47 -27.24 28.87
N LYS A 89 -35.29 -26.09 29.54
CA LYS A 89 -35.54 -25.94 30.98
C LYS A 89 -36.76 -25.05 31.19
N PRO A 90 -37.93 -25.61 31.54
CA PRO A 90 -39.17 -24.84 31.73
C PRO A 90 -39.06 -23.79 32.84
N ASP A 91 -38.21 -24.07 33.84
CA ASP A 91 -37.85 -23.13 34.91
C ASP A 91 -36.32 -23.00 34.99
N PRO A 92 -35.74 -21.98 34.33
CA PRO A 92 -34.29 -21.78 34.29
C PRO A 92 -33.70 -21.29 35.62
N LEU A 93 -34.52 -20.80 36.55
CA LEU A 93 -34.08 -20.30 37.86
C LEU A 93 -34.22 -21.33 38.98
N ARG A 94 -34.80 -22.50 38.70
CA ARG A 94 -34.89 -23.59 39.66
C ARG A 94 -33.51 -24.19 39.93
N VAL A 95 -32.95 -23.84 41.10
CA VAL A 95 -31.80 -24.54 41.69
C VAL A 95 -32.31 -25.89 42.22
N PRO A 96 -31.58 -27.01 41.98
CA PRO A 96 -32.03 -28.36 42.36
C PRO A 96 -32.37 -28.51 43.84
#